data_AF-A0A1X7TTG5-F1
#
_entry.id   AF-A0A1X7TTG5-F1
#
_cell.length_a   1.000
_cell.length_b   1.000
_cell.length_c   1.000
_cell.angle_alpha   90.00
_cell.angle_beta   90.00
_cell.angle_gamma   90.00
#
_symmetry.space_group_name_H-M   'P 1'
#
loop_
_entity.id
_entity.type
_entity.pdbx_description
1 polymer ?
#
loop_
_entity_poly.entity_id
_entity_poly.type
_entity_poly.pdbx_seq_one_letter_code
_entity_poly.pdbx_strand_id
1 'polypeptide(L)'
;MVEHCKPDIVVVMKREKSCMIIDVAVPGDTRVEGKEDEKVEKYQELRQEIVKLWGMKKVEVIPIVVGVLEAVSYRINDWLKRLEINNKVEHIQKTVLLGSAQILRRHLNM
;
A
#
# COMPACT_ATOMS: atom_id res chain seq x y z
N MET A 1 -22.49 6.93 -7.72
CA MET A 1 -21.38 7.80 -8.14
C MET A 1 -20.13 7.18 -7.58
N VAL A 2 -19.14 6.86 -8.41
CA VAL A 2 -17.88 6.30 -7.89
C VAL A 2 -17.14 7.41 -7.18
N GLU A 3 -16.73 7.13 -5.95
CA GLU A 3 -15.99 8.07 -5.12
C GLU A 3 -14.63 8.37 -5.76
N HIS A 4 -14.18 9.62 -5.71
CA HIS A 4 -12.91 10.01 -6.31
C HIS A 4 -11.73 9.40 -5.53
N CYS A 5 -11.29 8.21 -5.95
CA CYS A 5 -10.18 7.47 -5.35
C CYS A 5 -8.92 7.58 -6.21
N LYS A 6 -7.92 8.33 -5.74
CA LYS A 6 -6.59 8.40 -6.36
C LYS A 6 -5.61 7.53 -5.58
N PRO A 7 -5.18 6.37 -6.12
CA PRO A 7 -4.13 5.57 -5.51
C PRO A 7 -2.75 6.23 -5.69
N ASP A 8 -1.79 5.87 -4.84
CA ASP A 8 -0.41 6.35 -4.95
C ASP A 8 0.26 5.88 -6.24
N ILE A 9 0.12 4.59 -6.58
CA ILE A 9 0.78 3.98 -7.74
C ILE A 9 -0.19 3.01 -8.43
N VAL A 10 -0.19 3.05 -9.77
CA VAL A 10 -0.87 2.06 -10.61
C VAL A 10 0.13 1.46 -11.58
N VAL A 11 0.33 0.15 -11.51
CA VAL A 11 1.22 -0.59 -12.41
C VAL A 11 0.36 -1.35 -13.42
N VAL A 12 0.55 -1.09 -14.71
CA VAL A 12 -0.21 -1.72 -15.79
C VAL A 12 0.69 -2.58 -16.65
N MET A 13 0.49 -3.89 -16.59
CA MET A 13 1.18 -4.88 -17.40
C MET A 13 0.34 -5.20 -18.64
N LYS A 14 0.51 -4.39 -19.68
CA LYS A 14 -0.32 -4.44 -20.90
C LYS A 14 -0.30 -5.80 -21.60
N ARG A 15 0.85 -6.49 -21.61
CA ARG A 15 1.01 -7.80 -22.27
C ARG A 15 0.18 -8.90 -21.59
N GLU A 16 0.22 -8.92 -20.26
CA GLU A 16 -0.50 -9.89 -19.44
C GLU A 16 -1.96 -9.51 -19.21
N LYS A 17 -2.32 -8.25 -19.52
CA LYS A 17 -3.59 -7.62 -19.17
C LYS A 17 -3.83 -7.67 -17.67
N SER A 18 -2.78 -7.42 -16.88
CA SER A 18 -2.82 -7.35 -15.43
C SER A 18 -2.56 -5.92 -14.95
N CYS A 19 -3.12 -5.56 -13.80
CA CYS A 19 -2.95 -4.24 -13.18
C CYS A 19 -2.84 -4.38 -11.67
N MET A 20 -2.03 -3.53 -11.05
CA MET A 20 -1.87 -3.47 -9.60
C MET A 20 -2.10 -2.04 -9.14
N ILE A 21 -3.02 -1.89 -8.19
CA ILE A 21 -3.31 -0.64 -7.48
C ILE A 21 -2.55 -0.73 -6.16
N ILE A 22 -1.56 0.13 -5.97
CA ILE A 22 -0.67 0.10 -4.81
C ILE A 22 -0.87 1.40 -4.04
N ASP A 23 -1.06 1.26 -2.73
CA ASP A 23 -1.31 2.39 -1.85
C ASP A 23 -0.54 2.21 -0.54
N VAL A 24 0.26 3.20 -0.18
CA VAL A 24 1.17 3.12 0.97
C VAL A 24 0.59 3.92 2.14
N ALA A 25 0.75 3.46 3.38
CA ALA A 25 0.43 4.27 4.56
C ALA A 25 1.34 3.98 5.73
N VAL A 26 1.51 5.03 6.54
CA VAL A 26 2.24 4.99 7.80
C VAL A 26 1.35 5.46 8.96
N PRO A 27 0.46 4.58 9.49
CA PRO A 27 -0.39 4.94 10.62
C PRO A 27 0.34 4.74 11.96
N GLY A 28 -0.31 5.15 13.06
CA GLY A 28 0.10 4.65 14.38
C GLY A 28 -0.08 3.13 14.46
N ASP A 29 0.83 2.47 15.17
CA ASP A 29 0.99 1.00 15.17
C ASP A 29 -0.28 0.21 15.45
N THR A 30 -1.12 0.68 16.37
CA THR A 30 -2.39 0.03 16.73
C THR A 30 -3.44 0.03 15.61
N ARG A 31 -3.22 0.83 14.56
CA ARG A 31 -4.14 1.00 13.42
C ARG A 31 -3.68 0.29 12.16
N VAL A 32 -2.57 -0.44 12.18
CA VAL A 32 -1.98 -1.05 10.99
C VAL A 32 -2.96 -1.99 10.29
N GLU A 33 -3.59 -2.91 11.02
CA GLU A 33 -4.55 -3.87 10.44
C GLU A 33 -5.81 -3.18 9.91
N GLY A 34 -6.43 -2.30 10.72
CA GLY A 34 -7.62 -1.57 10.29
C GLY A 34 -7.36 -0.72 9.05
N LYS A 35 -6.18 -0.07 8.96
CA LYS A 35 -5.81 0.71 7.77
C LYS A 35 -5.52 -0.15 6.54
N GLU A 36 -5.05 -1.37 6.73
CA GLU A 36 -4.91 -2.33 5.63
C GLU A 36 -6.29 -2.66 5.05
N ASP A 37 -7.22 -3.11 5.89
CA ASP A 37 -8.55 -3.53 5.47
C ASP A 37 -9.35 -2.36 4.85
N GLU A 38 -9.29 -1.17 5.45
CA GLU A 38 -9.89 0.06 4.89
C GLU A 38 -9.41 0.34 3.46
N LYS A 39 -8.10 0.18 3.18
CA LYS A 39 -7.54 0.40 1.84
C LYS A 39 -7.99 -0.68 0.86
N VAL A 40 -8.04 -1.94 1.28
CA VAL A 40 -8.55 -3.02 0.43
C VAL A 40 -9.98 -2.73 0.01
N GLU A 41 -10.84 -2.33 0.94
CA GLU A 41 -12.24 -2.02 0.69
C GLU A 41 -12.41 -0.80 -0.22
N LYS A 42 -11.71 0.31 0.09
CA LYS A 42 -11.77 1.57 -0.65
C LYS A 42 -11.54 1.42 -2.16
N TYR A 43 -10.65 0.52 -2.57
CA TYR A 43 -10.28 0.36 -3.98
C TYR A 43 -11.05 -0.74 -4.71
N GLN A 44 -12.05 -1.41 -4.09
CA GLN A 44 -12.80 -2.47 -4.79
C GLN A 44 -13.60 -1.96 -5.99
N GLU A 45 -14.22 -0.79 -5.90
CA GLU A 45 -14.97 -0.21 -7.02
C GLU A 45 -14.03 0.14 -8.18
N LEU A 46 -12.95 0.87 -7.89
CA LEU A 46 -11.93 1.23 -8.89
C LEU A 46 -11.33 -0.02 -9.56
N ARG A 47 -11.07 -1.08 -8.78
CA ARG A 47 -10.62 -2.37 -9.32
C ARG A 47 -11.59 -2.93 -10.36
N GLN A 48 -12.89 -2.92 -10.07
CA GLN A 48 -13.91 -3.41 -10.99
C GLN A 48 -14.03 -2.54 -12.25
N GLU A 49 -13.91 -1.22 -12.11
CA GLU A 49 -13.91 -0.31 -13.25
C GLU A 49 -12.71 -0.54 -14.16
N ILE A 50 -11.51 -0.71 -13.62
CA ILE A 50 -10.30 -1.01 -14.41
C ILE A 50 -10.46 -2.34 -15.16
N VAL A 51 -11.05 -3.37 -14.53
CA VAL A 51 -11.37 -4.63 -15.22
C VAL A 51 -12.28 -4.38 -16.43
N LYS A 52 -13.40 -3.67 -16.22
CA LYS A 52 -14.44 -3.47 -17.24
C LYS A 52 -13.99 -2.51 -18.34
N LEU A 53 -13.49 -1.33 -17.97
CA LEU A 53 -13.18 -0.24 -18.89
C LEU A 53 -11.88 -0.49 -19.65
N TRP A 54 -10.87 -1.06 -19.00
CA TRP A 54 -9.56 -1.28 -19.63
C TRP A 54 -9.38 -2.71 -20.16
N GLY A 55 -10.39 -3.58 -19.98
CA GLY A 55 -10.35 -4.97 -20.44
C GLY A 55 -9.23 -5.79 -19.79
N MET A 56 -8.90 -5.48 -18.53
CA MET A 56 -7.87 -6.17 -17.77
C MET A 56 -8.39 -7.53 -17.28
N LYS A 57 -7.57 -8.58 -17.41
CA LYS A 57 -7.87 -9.93 -16.92
C LYS A 57 -7.76 -10.03 -15.40
N LYS A 58 -6.78 -9.33 -14.81
CA LYS A 58 -6.49 -9.38 -13.38
C LYS A 58 -6.20 -7.97 -12.88
N VAL A 59 -6.89 -7.57 -11.82
CA VAL A 59 -6.58 -6.32 -11.11
C VAL A 59 -6.48 -6.64 -9.63
N GLU A 60 -5.37 -6.24 -9.00
CA GLU A 60 -5.10 -6.47 -7.58
C GLU A 60 -4.96 -5.14 -6.85
N VAL A 61 -5.49 -5.10 -5.62
CA VAL A 61 -5.26 -4.01 -4.66
C VAL A 61 -4.19 -4.49 -3.69
N ILE A 62 -3.14 -3.70 -3.51
CA ILE A 62 -1.98 -4.03 -2.69
C ILE A 62 -1.75 -2.88 -1.70
N PRO A 63 -2.30 -2.99 -0.49
CA PRO A 63 -2.02 -2.05 0.58
C PRO A 63 -0.63 -2.33 1.19
N ILE A 64 0.25 -1.33 1.22
CA ILE A 64 1.52 -1.40 1.96
C ILE A 64 1.40 -0.52 3.19
N VAL A 65 1.15 -1.15 4.34
CA VAL A 65 0.91 -0.44 5.60
C VAL A 65 1.97 -0.83 6.62
N VAL A 66 2.68 0.19 7.15
CA VAL A 66 3.73 0.02 8.16
C VAL A 66 3.56 1.07 9.24
N GLY A 67 3.47 0.65 10.49
CA GLY A 67 3.37 1.51 11.65
C GLY A 67 4.60 2.40 11.85
N VAL A 68 4.38 3.55 12.47
CA VAL A 68 5.41 4.56 12.79
C VAL A 68 6.59 3.96 13.58
N LEU A 69 6.37 2.98 14.46
CA LEU A 69 7.40 2.32 15.27
C LEU A 69 7.66 0.87 14.82
N GLU A 70 7.63 0.64 13.49
CA GLU A 70 7.92 -0.65 12.85
C GLU A 70 6.86 -1.73 12.98
N ALA A 71 5.68 -1.46 13.55
CA ALA A 71 4.59 -2.43 13.49
C ALA A 71 4.23 -2.75 12.03
N VAL A 72 4.04 -4.03 11.69
CA VAL A 72 3.63 -4.44 10.34
C VAL A 72 2.47 -5.42 10.45
N SER A 73 1.61 -5.41 9.43
CA SER A 73 0.55 -6.41 9.31
C SER A 73 1.15 -7.79 9.11
N TYR A 74 0.52 -8.83 9.67
CA TYR A 74 0.90 -10.22 9.41
C TYR A 74 0.81 -10.60 7.92
N ARG A 75 0.04 -9.85 7.12
CA ARG A 75 -0.13 -10.06 5.67
C ARG A 75 0.92 -9.35 4.81
N ILE A 76 1.81 -8.52 5.39
CA ILE A 76 2.77 -7.72 4.63
C ILE A 76 3.65 -8.55 3.70
N ASN A 77 4.06 -9.75 4.14
CA ASN A 77 4.86 -10.65 3.32
C ASN A 77 4.07 -11.16 2.11
N ASP A 78 2.76 -11.38 2.25
CA ASP A 78 1.93 -11.82 1.14
C ASP A 78 1.70 -10.69 0.13
N TRP A 79 1.57 -9.45 0.61
CA TRP A 79 1.53 -8.27 -0.26
C TRP A 79 2.83 -8.07 -1.04
N LEU A 80 3.99 -8.19 -0.38
CA LEU A 80 5.30 -8.07 -1.03
C LEU A 80 5.57 -9.19 -2.04
N LYS A 81 5.16 -10.43 -1.74
CA LYS A 81 5.22 -11.54 -2.70
C LYS A 81 4.39 -11.26 -3.95
N ARG A 82 3.19 -10.69 -3.82
CA ARG A 82 2.35 -10.30 -4.97
C ARG A 82 2.97 -9.18 -5.80
N LEU A 83 3.79 -8.33 -5.19
CA LEU A 83 4.56 -7.32 -5.90
C LEU A 83 5.76 -7.90 -6.67
N GLU A 84 6.10 -9.17 -6.45
CA GLU A 84 7.33 -9.80 -6.94
C GLU A 84 8.60 -9.04 -6.49
N ILE A 85 8.49 -8.27 -5.41
CA ILE A 85 9.62 -7.51 -4.86
C ILE A 85 10.31 -8.39 -3.83
N ASN A 86 11.56 -8.77 -4.13
CA ASN A 86 12.43 -9.46 -3.19
C ASN A 86 13.06 -8.48 -2.18
N ASN A 87 12.22 -7.72 -1.46
CA ASN A 87 12.66 -6.86 -0.37
C ASN A 87 12.29 -7.49 0.96
N LYS A 88 13.26 -7.38 1.87
CA LYS A 88 13.09 -7.64 3.29
C LYS A 88 12.22 -6.53 3.91
N VAL A 89 11.21 -6.92 4.69
CA VAL A 89 10.30 -5.99 5.39
C VAL A 89 11.09 -4.97 6.23
N GLU A 90 12.23 -5.40 6.75
CA GLU A 90 13.19 -4.62 7.53
C GLU A 90 13.69 -3.38 6.79
N HIS A 91 13.76 -3.40 5.45
CA HIS A 91 14.16 -2.23 4.67
C HIS A 91 13.06 -1.15 4.66
N ILE A 92 11.81 -1.59 4.61
CA ILE A 92 10.65 -0.69 4.67
C ILE A 92 10.53 -0.10 6.07
N GLN A 93 10.63 -0.94 7.11
CA GLN A 93 10.62 -0.52 8.51
C GLN A 93 11.70 0.52 8.82
N LYS A 94 12.95 0.27 8.40
CA LYS A 94 14.05 1.25 8.55
C LYS A 94 13.73 2.58 7.89
N THR A 95 13.15 2.57 6.69
CA THR A 95 12.78 3.80 5.98
C THR A 95 11.72 4.58 6.76
N VAL A 96 10.72 3.87 7.29
CA VAL A 96 9.67 4.47 8.13
C VAL A 96 10.26 5.07 9.42
N LEU A 97 11.10 4.33 10.15
CA LEU A 97 11.77 4.84 11.35
C LEU A 97 12.59 6.10 11.09
N LEU A 98 13.37 6.12 10.00
CA LEU A 98 14.18 7.28 9.65
C LEU A 98 13.31 8.50 9.35
N GLY A 99 12.18 8.29 8.64
CA GLY A 99 11.19 9.33 8.38
C GLY A 99 10.55 9.86 9.68
N SER A 100 10.10 8.96 10.54
CA SER A 100 9.52 9.29 11.86
C SER A 100 10.51 10.07 12.73
N ALA A 101 11.75 9.61 12.83
CA ALA A 101 12.82 10.28 13.58
C ALA A 101 13.18 11.64 12.98
N GLN A 102 13.10 11.82 11.65
CA GLN A 102 13.30 13.11 11.01
C GLN A 102 12.18 14.10 11.36
N ILE A 103 10.93 13.65 11.38
CA ILE A 103 9.78 14.48 11.78
C ILE A 103 9.93 14.91 13.25
N LEU A 104 10.27 13.98 14.14
CA LEU A 104 10.49 14.27 15.55
C LEU A 104 11.63 15.27 15.76
N ARG A 105 12.78 15.09 15.10
CA ARG A 105 13.91 16.04 15.16
C ARG A 105 13.50 17.46 14.75
N ARG A 106 12.80 17.59 13.61
CA ARG A 106 12.31 18.88 13.11
C ARG A 106 11.32 19.55 14.07
N HIS A 107 10.48 18.78 14.76
CA HIS A 107 9.44 19.34 15.63
C HIS A 107 9.93 19.61 17.06
N LEU A 108 10.82 18.76 17.58
CA LEU A 108 11.38 18.87 18.92
C LEU A 108 12.64 19.73 18.97
N ASN A 109 13.07 20.30 17.84
CA ASN A 109 14.32 21.04 17.69
C ASN A 109 15.56 20.24 18.15
N MET A 110 15.59 18.95 17.80
CA MET A 110 16.69 18.01 18.08
C MET A 110 17.50 17.68 16.82
#